data_AF-A0A9X4BME4-F1
#
_entry.id   AF-A0A9X4BME4-F1
#
_cell.length_a   1.000
_cell.length_b   1.000
_cell.length_c   1.000
_cell.angle_alpha   90.00
_cell.angle_beta   90.00
_cell.angle_gamma   90.00
#
_symmetry.space_group_name_H-M   'P 1'
#
loop_
_entity.id
_entity.type
_entity.pdbx_description
1 polymer ?
#
loop_
_entity_poly.entity_id
_entity_poly.type
_entity_poly.pdbx_seq_one_letter_code
_entity_poly.pdbx_strand_id
1 'polypeptide(L)'
;MTTAPEGSDFPVNQPVLGKLTERALTRFQKAIDRRIKRYLDFDKFRDHAAARLHTLASENEEIAYFLSYGFYVLEGGKTAGWDDSVVKVQFGSRPYLTAYGEPQLVYGEMSKSLRVFTEQGASLLYQRGDDGHVMCLLYPASSEREPKTVSMVVLKVVNDPSNLLNDRLLRSHLKTLAAYMAVTSLDGSPTMLQRCRYWWLHLTKQRTIGGVVRPRQIQVIAGKLLLWVATVAFSGIALFLIQRRWPEKDAVTPALLQASQAAQRKSEAQLRVLEQIRDTMAASAPTRATPSAPVKVSSPGAPAEDGK
;
A
#
# COMPACT_ATOMS: atom_id res chain seq x y z
N MET A 1 -31.28 -53.09 38.68
CA MET A 1 -30.52 -54.13 37.96
C MET A 1 -30.94 -54.05 36.50
N THR A 2 -30.13 -53.39 35.67
CA THR A 2 -30.41 -53.16 34.26
C THR A 2 -29.19 -53.68 33.51
N THR A 3 -29.34 -54.83 32.86
CA THR A 3 -28.28 -55.52 32.12
C THR A 3 -27.93 -54.71 30.88
N ALA A 4 -26.65 -54.33 30.76
CA ALA A 4 -26.11 -53.70 29.57
C ALA A 4 -26.20 -54.66 28.37
N PRO A 5 -26.58 -54.19 27.17
CA PRO A 5 -26.62 -55.04 25.98
C PRO A 5 -25.21 -55.48 25.60
N GLU A 6 -25.05 -56.80 25.44
CA GLU A 6 -23.85 -57.48 24.97
C GLU A 6 -23.43 -56.99 23.58
N GLY A 7 -22.11 -57.05 23.37
CA GLY A 7 -21.38 -56.45 22.27
C GLY A 7 -21.91 -56.81 20.89
N SER A 8 -22.18 -55.77 20.11
CA SER A 8 -22.34 -55.89 18.68
C SER A 8 -20.95 -56.03 18.03
N ASP A 9 -20.57 -57.28 17.78
CA ASP A 9 -19.41 -57.65 16.95
C ASP A 9 -19.69 -57.32 15.48
N PHE A 10 -19.69 -56.02 15.15
CA PHE A 10 -19.60 -55.62 13.76
C PHE A 10 -18.17 -55.88 13.28
N PRO A 11 -17.95 -56.74 12.27
CA PRO A 11 -16.63 -56.88 11.68
C PRO A 11 -16.23 -55.53 11.09
N VAL A 12 -15.32 -54.83 11.78
CA VAL A 12 -14.72 -53.59 11.30
C VAL A 12 -13.83 -54.00 10.13
N ASN A 13 -14.40 -54.01 8.92
CA ASN A 13 -13.66 -54.11 7.67
C ASN A 13 -12.77 -52.87 7.57
N GLN A 14 -11.57 -52.95 8.15
CA GLN A 14 -10.56 -51.94 7.96
C GLN A 14 -10.17 -51.98 6.48
N PRO A 15 -10.39 -50.89 5.72
CA PRO A 15 -10.05 -50.87 4.31
C PRO A 15 -8.56 -51.14 4.17
N VAL A 16 -8.20 -52.07 3.28
CA VAL A 16 -6.79 -52.37 2.98
C VAL A 16 -6.17 -51.11 2.37
N LEU A 17 -5.40 -50.38 3.17
CA LEU A 17 -4.76 -49.14 2.76
C LEU A 17 -3.67 -49.43 1.72
N GLY A 18 -3.93 -49.15 0.44
CA GLY A 18 -2.90 -49.25 -0.62
C GLY A 18 -1.82 -48.17 -0.51
N LYS A 19 -0.67 -48.31 -1.18
CA LYS A 19 0.49 -47.38 -1.09
C LYS A 19 0.17 -45.87 -1.23
N LEU A 20 -0.87 -45.50 -1.98
CA LEU A 20 -1.32 -44.10 -2.11
C LEU A 20 -1.89 -43.56 -0.79
N THR A 21 -2.57 -44.40 -0.03
CA THR A 21 -3.13 -44.05 1.27
C THR A 21 -2.04 -43.87 2.34
N GLU A 22 -0.95 -44.66 2.31
CA GLU A 22 0.22 -44.45 3.18
C GLU A 22 0.88 -43.09 2.93
N ARG A 23 1.05 -42.69 1.65
CA ARG A 23 1.58 -41.38 1.27
C ARG A 23 0.65 -40.23 1.71
N ALA A 24 -0.66 -40.43 1.64
CA ALA A 24 -1.62 -39.44 2.12
C ALA A 24 -1.57 -39.31 3.65
N LEU A 25 -1.50 -40.43 4.37
CA LEU A 25 -1.45 -40.50 5.83
C LEU A 25 -0.17 -39.86 6.38
N THR A 26 0.98 -40.13 5.76
CA THR A 26 2.25 -39.47 6.13
C THR A 26 2.24 -37.96 5.89
N ARG A 27 1.62 -37.49 4.79
CA ARG A 27 1.45 -36.04 4.53
C ARG A 27 0.53 -35.40 5.58
N PHE A 28 -0.55 -36.08 5.93
CA PHE A 28 -1.50 -35.62 6.94
C PHE A 28 -0.86 -35.54 8.33
N GLN A 29 -0.14 -36.59 8.75
CA GLN A 29 0.60 -36.60 10.01
C GLN A 29 1.61 -35.46 10.06
N LYS A 30 2.40 -35.27 9.00
CA LYS A 30 3.36 -34.16 8.90
C LYS A 30 2.69 -32.78 9.00
N ALA A 31 1.46 -32.64 8.50
CA ALA A 31 0.71 -31.40 8.63
C ALA A 31 0.24 -31.16 10.08
N ILE A 32 -0.20 -32.22 10.77
CA ILE A 32 -0.51 -32.18 12.21
C ILE A 32 0.72 -31.78 13.02
N ASP A 33 1.85 -32.45 12.82
CA ASP A 33 3.08 -32.20 13.57
C ASP A 33 3.55 -30.74 13.39
N ARG A 34 3.46 -30.22 12.16
CA ARG A 34 3.77 -28.81 11.86
C ARG A 34 2.82 -27.86 12.61
N ARG A 35 1.52 -28.15 12.65
CA ARG A 35 0.56 -27.35 13.41
C ARG A 35 0.86 -27.37 14.90
N ILE A 36 1.08 -28.55 15.49
CA ILE A 36 1.43 -28.70 16.91
C ILE A 36 2.70 -27.91 17.23
N LYS A 37 3.74 -28.00 16.39
CA LYS A 37 4.95 -27.21 16.54
C LYS A 37 4.66 -25.70 16.60
N ARG A 38 3.83 -25.20 15.68
CA ARG A 38 3.43 -23.77 15.66
C ARG A 38 2.71 -23.37 16.95
N TYR A 39 1.89 -24.25 17.52
CA TYR A 39 1.23 -23.98 18.80
C TYR A 39 2.25 -23.80 19.91
N LEU A 40 3.18 -24.75 20.05
CA LEU A 40 4.25 -24.69 21.05
C LEU A 40 5.13 -23.45 20.89
N ASP A 41 5.46 -23.07 19.65
CA ASP A 41 6.27 -21.87 19.39
C ASP A 41 5.53 -20.57 19.72
N PHE A 42 4.19 -20.54 19.55
CA PHE A 42 3.38 -19.41 20.01
C PHE A 42 3.27 -19.36 21.54
N ASP A 43 3.10 -20.50 22.19
CA ASP A 43 3.01 -20.57 23.66
C ASP A 43 4.31 -20.04 24.30
N LYS A 44 5.48 -20.41 23.75
CA LYS A 44 6.78 -19.83 24.13
C LYS A 44 6.84 -18.31 23.97
N PHE A 45 6.29 -17.79 22.87
CA PHE A 45 6.22 -16.34 22.67
C PHE A 45 5.33 -15.69 23.72
N ARG A 46 4.13 -16.23 23.94
CA ARG A 46 3.14 -15.74 24.90
C ARG A 46 3.71 -15.68 26.31
N ASP A 47 4.36 -16.74 26.77
CA ASP A 47 4.88 -16.85 28.13
C ASP A 47 5.96 -15.82 28.48
N HIS A 48 6.58 -15.22 27.46
CA HIS A 48 7.59 -14.17 27.62
C HIS A 48 7.15 -12.83 27.01
N ALA A 49 5.91 -12.71 26.55
CA ALA A 49 5.47 -11.58 25.75
C ALA A 49 5.46 -10.29 26.57
N ALA A 50 4.89 -10.29 27.78
CA ALA A 50 4.81 -9.09 28.62
C ALA A 50 6.20 -8.55 28.95
N ALA A 51 7.08 -9.38 29.52
CA ALA A 51 8.43 -8.96 29.89
C ALA A 51 9.20 -8.37 28.70
N ARG A 52 9.16 -9.04 27.55
CA ARG A 52 9.87 -8.59 26.35
C ARG A 52 9.28 -7.32 25.76
N LEU A 53 7.96 -7.25 25.60
CA LEU A 53 7.30 -6.09 24.99
C LEU A 53 7.38 -4.87 25.90
N HIS A 54 7.33 -5.02 27.23
CA HIS A 54 7.58 -3.91 28.15
C HIS A 54 9.02 -3.39 28.04
N THR A 55 10.00 -4.29 27.99
CA THR A 55 11.41 -3.91 27.80
C THR A 55 11.58 -3.13 26.49
N LEU A 56 11.08 -3.67 25.38
CA LEU A 56 11.14 -3.02 24.07
C LEU A 56 10.35 -1.71 23.99
N ALA A 57 9.24 -1.59 24.74
CA ALA A 57 8.45 -0.37 24.82
C ALA A 57 9.17 0.74 25.61
N SER A 58 9.87 0.39 26.69
CA SER A 58 10.64 1.34 27.50
C SER A 58 11.80 1.99 26.73
N GLU A 59 12.34 1.28 25.73
CA GLU A 59 13.40 1.79 24.85
C GLU A 59 12.86 2.67 23.70
N ASN A 60 11.53 2.80 23.55
CA ASN A 60 10.92 3.47 22.41
C ASN A 60 10.30 4.83 22.81
N GLU A 61 10.99 5.91 22.45
CA GLU A 61 10.53 7.29 22.69
C GLU A 61 9.13 7.58 22.12
N GLU A 62 8.78 6.98 20.97
CA GLU A 62 7.46 7.17 20.36
C GLU A 62 6.32 6.60 21.25
N ILE A 63 6.61 5.58 22.06
CA ILE A 63 5.64 5.02 23.03
C ILE A 63 5.63 5.86 24.30
N ALA A 64 6.79 6.38 24.72
CA ALA A 64 6.91 7.22 25.91
C ALA A 64 6.00 8.47 25.84
N TYR A 65 5.79 9.03 24.64
CA TYR A 65 4.86 10.14 24.42
C TYR A 65 3.41 9.84 24.89
N PHE A 66 2.99 8.58 24.88
CA PHE A 66 1.62 8.16 25.23
C PHE A 66 1.51 7.52 26.63
N LEU A 67 2.47 7.74 27.53
CA LEU A 67 2.46 7.16 28.88
C LEU A 67 1.21 7.51 29.69
N SER A 68 0.56 8.64 29.41
CA SER A 68 -0.69 9.06 30.06
C SER A 68 -1.88 8.12 29.81
N TYR A 69 -1.85 7.31 28.75
CA TYR A 69 -2.86 6.27 28.50
C TYR A 69 -2.59 5.00 29.31
N GLY A 70 -1.36 4.83 29.83
CA GLY A 70 -0.85 3.56 30.29
C GLY A 70 -0.56 2.60 29.14
N PHE A 71 0.49 1.79 29.28
CA PHE A 71 0.86 0.78 28.30
C PHE A 71 0.75 -0.61 28.94
N TYR A 72 -0.08 -1.46 28.36
CA TYR A 72 -0.41 -2.77 28.91
C TYR A 72 -0.12 -3.87 27.91
N VAL A 73 0.51 -4.94 28.39
CA VAL A 73 0.64 -6.20 27.66
C VAL A 73 -0.17 -7.24 28.41
N LEU A 74 -1.16 -7.78 27.72
CA LEU A 74 -2.12 -8.73 28.24
C LEU A 74 -1.85 -10.09 27.60
N GLU A 75 -1.35 -11.01 28.40
CA GLU A 75 -1.17 -12.40 28.02
C GLU A 75 -2.51 -13.13 28.23
N GLY A 76 -3.05 -13.71 27.16
CA GLY A 76 -4.22 -14.57 27.23
C GLY A 76 -4.02 -15.71 28.23
N GLY A 77 -5.10 -16.16 28.86
CA GLY A 77 -5.09 -17.18 29.91
C GLY A 77 -4.77 -16.65 31.31
N LYS A 78 -3.78 -15.74 31.45
CA LYS A 78 -3.30 -15.26 32.76
C LYS A 78 -3.97 -13.98 33.24
N THR A 79 -4.19 -12.99 32.37
CA THR A 79 -4.66 -11.66 32.78
C THR A 79 -5.76 -11.04 31.93
N ALA A 80 -6.03 -11.55 30.71
CA ALA A 80 -7.05 -11.00 29.80
C ALA A 80 -8.18 -11.97 29.41
N GLY A 81 -8.42 -13.00 30.21
CA GLY A 81 -9.51 -13.95 30.03
C GLY A 81 -9.05 -15.34 29.63
N TRP A 82 -10.01 -16.18 29.25
CA TRP A 82 -9.87 -17.63 29.06
C TRP A 82 -9.18 -18.05 27.76
N ASP A 83 -8.81 -17.09 26.90
CA ASP A 83 -8.28 -17.39 25.58
C ASP A 83 -6.75 -17.37 25.54
N ASP A 84 -6.18 -18.56 25.65
CA ASP A 84 -4.75 -18.85 25.55
C ASP A 84 -4.14 -18.57 24.17
N SER A 85 -4.97 -18.35 23.14
CA SER A 85 -4.54 -18.12 21.76
C SER A 85 -4.18 -16.67 21.46
N VAL A 86 -4.26 -15.78 22.46
CA VAL A 86 -4.19 -14.33 22.26
C VAL A 86 -3.11 -13.66 23.13
N VAL A 87 -2.40 -12.71 22.54
CA VAL A 87 -1.60 -11.70 23.25
C VAL A 87 -2.03 -10.33 22.77
N LYS A 88 -2.47 -9.45 23.68
CA LYS A 88 -2.92 -8.10 23.35
C LYS A 88 -1.99 -7.05 23.94
N VAL A 89 -1.47 -6.16 23.10
CA VAL A 89 -0.71 -4.98 23.49
C VAL A 89 -1.60 -3.77 23.29
N GLN A 90 -1.81 -2.94 24.30
CA GLN A 90 -2.71 -1.79 24.17
C GLN A 90 -2.22 -0.58 24.95
N PHE A 91 -2.50 0.59 24.39
CA PHE A 91 -2.63 1.80 25.17
C PHE A 91 -3.97 1.75 25.91
N GLY A 92 -3.99 2.13 27.18
CA GLY A 92 -5.21 2.12 27.99
C GLY A 92 -6.19 3.21 27.59
N SER A 93 -7.08 3.56 28.51
CA SER A 93 -8.06 4.62 28.32
C SER A 93 -7.63 5.90 29.01
N ARG A 94 -7.80 7.05 28.36
CA ARG A 94 -7.57 8.37 28.95
C ARG A 94 -8.87 9.18 28.97
N PRO A 95 -9.28 9.74 30.12
CA PRO A 95 -10.41 10.66 30.16
C PRO A 95 -10.03 11.97 29.45
N TYR A 96 -10.91 12.50 28.61
CA TYR A 96 -10.66 13.74 27.87
C TYR A 96 -11.73 14.81 28.09
N LEU A 97 -12.94 14.42 28.51
CA LEU A 97 -14.02 15.36 28.77
C LEU A 97 -14.94 14.84 29.85
N THR A 98 -15.30 15.72 30.78
CA THR A 98 -16.35 15.45 31.76
C THR A 98 -17.56 16.29 31.39
N ALA A 99 -18.74 15.68 31.28
CA ALA A 99 -19.98 16.39 31.08
C ALA A 99 -21.05 15.88 32.04
N TYR A 100 -22.09 16.69 32.23
CA TYR A 100 -23.28 16.25 32.93
C TYR A 100 -24.16 15.45 31.97
N GLY A 101 -24.60 14.29 32.41
CA GLY A 101 -25.63 13.49 31.73
C GLY A 101 -26.99 14.18 31.79
N GLU A 102 -27.96 13.57 31.11
CA GLU A 102 -29.34 14.03 31.20
C GLU A 102 -29.82 13.99 32.66
N PRO A 103 -30.56 15.01 33.13
CA PRO A 103 -31.08 15.02 34.48
C PRO A 103 -31.98 13.81 34.68
N GLN A 104 -31.68 13.01 35.70
CA GLN A 104 -32.49 11.86 36.10
C GLN A 104 -33.06 12.11 37.48
N LEU A 105 -34.30 11.69 37.67
CA LEU A 105 -34.98 11.71 38.97
C LEU A 105 -34.40 10.57 39.81
N VAL A 106 -33.58 10.92 40.80
CA VAL A 106 -32.98 9.96 41.74
C VAL A 106 -33.46 10.36 43.13
N TYR A 107 -34.24 9.48 43.78
CA TYR A 107 -34.89 9.74 45.08
C TYR A 107 -35.76 11.01 45.16
N GLY A 108 -36.44 11.38 44.06
CA GLY A 108 -37.33 12.55 44.04
C GLY A 108 -36.61 13.88 43.80
N GLU A 109 -35.28 13.88 43.74
CA GLU A 109 -34.48 15.05 43.36
C GLU A 109 -33.96 14.93 41.92
N MET A 110 -33.93 16.04 41.20
CA MET A 110 -33.26 16.11 39.91
C MET A 110 -31.75 16.12 40.13
N SER A 111 -31.09 15.00 39.85
CA SER A 111 -29.64 14.88 39.88
C SER A 111 -29.10 14.71 38.47
N LYS A 112 -27.99 15.41 38.17
CA LYS A 112 -27.25 15.23 36.94
C LYS A 112 -26.14 14.23 37.19
N SER A 113 -26.18 13.08 36.53
CA SER A 113 -25.09 12.11 36.61
C SER A 113 -23.83 12.69 35.97
N LEU A 114 -22.69 12.57 36.65
CA LEU A 114 -21.41 12.94 36.07
C LEU A 114 -21.01 11.87 35.05
N ARG A 115 -20.89 12.23 33.78
CA ARG A 115 -20.40 11.33 32.72
C ARG A 115 -18.99 11.73 32.31
N VAL A 116 -18.05 10.81 32.45
CA VAL A 116 -16.68 10.98 31.96
C VAL A 116 -16.57 10.27 30.62
N PHE A 117 -16.22 11.03 29.58
CA PHE A 117 -15.91 10.48 28.28
C PHE A 117 -14.45 10.06 28.24
N THR A 118 -14.23 8.84 27.73
CA THR A 118 -12.91 8.25 27.64
C THR A 118 -12.51 8.00 26.20
N GLU A 119 -11.23 8.22 25.93
CA GLU A 119 -10.59 7.79 24.69
C GLU A 119 -9.87 6.48 24.95
N GLN A 120 -10.25 5.45 24.22
CA GLN A 120 -9.55 4.16 24.24
C GLN A 120 -8.35 4.23 23.28
N GLY A 121 -7.16 3.94 23.79
CA GLY A 121 -5.95 3.93 23.00
C GLY A 121 -5.91 2.81 21.94
N ALA A 122 -4.97 2.94 21.01
CA ALA A 122 -4.74 1.95 19.97
C ALA A 122 -4.26 0.61 20.57
N SER A 123 -4.57 -0.49 19.89
CA SER A 123 -4.14 -1.83 20.33
C SER A 123 -3.65 -2.70 19.18
N LEU A 124 -2.73 -3.60 19.52
CA LEU A 124 -2.15 -4.61 18.65
C LEU A 124 -2.45 -5.99 19.25
N LEU A 125 -3.14 -6.81 18.48
CA LEU A 125 -3.57 -8.15 18.88
C LEU A 125 -2.76 -9.19 18.08
N TYR A 126 -2.15 -10.12 18.79
CA TYR A 126 -1.58 -11.34 18.23
C TYR A 126 -2.55 -12.47 18.53
N GLN A 127 -3.21 -12.99 17.50
CA GLN A 127 -4.19 -14.06 17.62
C GLN A 127 -3.73 -15.29 16.83
N ARG A 128 -3.57 -16.42 17.50
CA ARG A 128 -3.25 -17.70 16.88
C ARG A 128 -4.54 -18.33 16.33
N GLY A 129 -4.55 -18.68 15.05
CA GLY A 129 -5.64 -19.44 14.42
C GLY A 129 -5.50 -20.95 14.64
N ASP A 130 -6.52 -21.71 14.23
CA ASP A 130 -6.59 -23.19 14.35
C ASP A 130 -5.60 -23.93 13.44
N ASP A 131 -4.96 -23.22 12.52
CA ASP A 131 -3.85 -23.74 11.73
C ASP A 131 -2.50 -23.50 12.43
N GLY A 132 -2.44 -22.65 13.45
CA GLY A 132 -1.23 -22.24 14.16
C GLY A 132 -0.52 -21.05 13.54
N HIS A 133 -1.09 -20.45 12.50
CA HIS A 133 -0.64 -19.15 12.02
C HIS A 133 -1.09 -18.06 12.99
N VAL A 134 -0.32 -16.97 13.07
CA VAL A 134 -0.65 -15.86 13.98
C VAL A 134 -1.02 -14.63 13.16
N MET A 135 -2.24 -14.13 13.39
CA MET A 135 -2.70 -12.87 12.85
C MET A 135 -2.29 -11.73 13.77
N CYS A 136 -1.60 -10.73 13.22
CA CYS A 136 -1.29 -9.48 13.89
C CYS A 136 -2.31 -8.43 13.43
N LEU A 137 -3.21 -8.05 14.32
CA LEU A 137 -4.33 -7.15 14.05
C LEU A 137 -4.13 -5.83 14.79
N LEU A 138 -4.25 -4.73 14.08
CA LEU A 138 -4.07 -3.38 14.62
C LEU A 138 -5.40 -2.66 14.68
N TYR A 139 -5.75 -2.15 15.86
CA TYR A 139 -6.98 -1.41 16.13
C TYR A 139 -6.64 0.05 16.44
N PRO A 140 -7.35 1.02 15.83
CA PRO A 140 -7.11 2.43 16.08
C PRO A 140 -7.66 2.84 17.44
N ALA A 141 -7.14 3.98 17.93
CA ALA A 141 -7.74 4.67 19.05
C ALA A 141 -9.21 5.04 18.74
N SER A 142 -10.02 5.16 19.77
CA SER A 142 -11.44 5.52 19.67
C SER A 142 -11.81 6.51 20.73
N SER A 143 -12.57 7.52 20.36
CA SER A 143 -13.42 8.22 21.31
C SER A 143 -14.83 7.62 21.30
N GLU A 144 -15.61 7.87 22.35
CA GLU A 144 -17.03 7.50 22.39
C GLU A 144 -17.88 8.34 21.44
N ARG A 145 -17.41 9.54 21.05
CA ARG A 145 -18.18 10.50 20.25
C ARG A 145 -17.99 10.33 18.76
N GLU A 146 -16.84 9.84 18.33
CA GLU A 146 -16.52 9.71 16.91
C GLU A 146 -16.54 8.26 16.46
N PRO A 147 -17.42 7.89 15.50
CA PRO A 147 -17.42 6.56 14.95
C PRO A 147 -16.14 6.31 14.14
N LYS A 148 -15.53 5.15 14.36
CA LYS A 148 -14.30 4.76 13.68
C LYS A 148 -14.52 4.62 12.16
N THR A 149 -13.74 5.34 11.35
CA THR A 149 -13.71 5.11 9.90
C THR A 149 -13.10 3.76 9.53
N VAL A 150 -12.17 3.25 10.34
CA VAL A 150 -11.51 1.95 10.16
C VAL A 150 -11.64 1.16 11.45
N SER A 151 -12.17 -0.05 11.41
CA SER A 151 -12.32 -0.85 12.63
C SER A 151 -11.04 -1.60 12.99
N MET A 152 -10.32 -2.12 11.99
CA MET A 152 -9.10 -2.92 12.17
C MET A 152 -8.29 -2.98 10.88
N VAL A 153 -6.97 -3.13 11.04
CA VAL A 153 -6.02 -3.36 9.95
C VAL A 153 -5.24 -4.65 10.21
N VAL A 154 -5.19 -5.53 9.22
CA VAL A 154 -4.35 -6.74 9.30
C VAL A 154 -2.91 -6.35 9.01
N LEU A 155 -2.10 -6.22 10.07
CA LEU A 155 -0.70 -5.78 9.96
C LEU A 155 0.14 -6.84 9.23
N LYS A 156 0.05 -8.09 9.69
CA LYS A 156 0.83 -9.22 9.19
C LYS A 156 0.17 -10.54 9.57
N VAL A 157 0.28 -11.53 8.69
CA VAL A 157 0.05 -12.94 9.05
C VAL A 157 1.42 -13.57 9.19
N VAL A 158 1.70 -14.09 10.37
CA VAL A 158 2.97 -14.74 10.72
C VAL A 158 2.80 -16.24 10.52
N ASN A 159 3.43 -16.75 9.46
CA ASN A 159 3.30 -18.15 9.08
C ASN A 159 3.98 -19.09 10.08
N ASP A 160 5.08 -18.63 10.69
CA ASP A 160 5.85 -19.36 11.68
C ASP A 160 5.96 -18.51 12.96
N PRO A 161 5.27 -18.88 14.05
CA PRO A 161 5.23 -18.11 15.30
C PRO A 161 6.60 -17.90 15.95
N SER A 162 7.60 -18.73 15.64
CA SER A 162 8.97 -18.54 16.13
C SER A 162 9.56 -17.18 15.70
N ASN A 163 9.08 -16.58 14.61
CA ASN A 163 9.47 -15.24 14.19
C ASN A 163 9.04 -14.13 15.18
N LEU A 164 8.03 -14.38 16.01
CA LEU A 164 7.62 -13.44 17.07
C LEU A 164 8.64 -13.40 18.21
N LEU A 165 9.54 -14.38 18.29
CA LEU A 165 10.68 -14.35 19.19
C LEU A 165 11.81 -13.43 18.69
N ASN A 166 11.65 -12.76 17.54
CA ASN A 166 12.64 -11.82 17.03
C ASN A 166 12.31 -10.37 17.45
N ASP A 167 13.19 -9.77 18.23
CA ASP A 167 13.02 -8.39 18.72
C ASP A 167 12.91 -7.37 17.59
N ARG A 168 13.58 -7.56 16.46
CA ARG A 168 13.50 -6.63 15.32
C ARG A 168 12.08 -6.53 14.79
N LEU A 169 11.38 -7.67 14.73
CA LEU A 169 10.00 -7.74 14.28
C LEU A 169 9.07 -7.09 15.31
N LEU A 170 9.23 -7.38 16.60
CA LEU A 170 8.42 -6.78 17.66
C LEU A 170 8.63 -5.26 17.75
N ARG A 171 9.86 -4.77 17.66
CA ARG A 171 10.18 -3.33 17.58
C ARG A 171 9.48 -2.68 16.40
N SER A 172 9.50 -3.32 15.22
CA SER A 172 8.78 -2.79 14.05
C SER A 172 7.27 -2.73 14.30
N HIS A 173 6.68 -3.75 14.93
CA HIS A 173 5.26 -3.76 15.25
C HIS A 173 4.91 -2.66 16.28
N LEU A 174 5.73 -2.48 17.31
CA LEU A 174 5.57 -1.44 18.32
C LEU A 174 5.67 -0.03 17.74
N LYS A 175 6.63 0.21 16.83
CA LYS A 175 6.73 1.48 16.09
C LYS A 175 5.52 1.71 15.19
N THR A 176 4.96 0.66 14.59
CA THR A 176 3.71 0.78 13.84
C THR A 176 2.53 1.08 14.77
N LEU A 177 2.45 0.45 15.94
CA LEU A 177 1.43 0.72 16.95
C LEU A 177 1.50 2.19 17.45
N ALA A 178 2.70 2.69 17.76
CA ALA A 178 2.90 4.08 18.18
C ALA A 178 2.53 5.07 17.07
N ALA A 179 2.96 4.83 15.83
CA ALA A 179 2.56 5.63 14.68
C ALA A 179 1.03 5.63 14.47
N TYR A 180 0.38 4.49 14.71
CA TYR A 180 -1.07 4.36 14.58
C TYR A 180 -1.80 5.12 15.69
N MET A 181 -1.33 5.00 16.94
CA MET A 181 -1.81 5.78 18.07
C MET A 181 -1.70 7.28 17.77
N ALA A 182 -0.51 7.76 17.35
CA ALA A 182 -0.26 9.17 17.09
C ALA A 182 -1.15 9.79 16.01
N VAL A 183 -1.58 9.00 15.01
CA VAL A 183 -2.48 9.49 13.96
C VAL A 183 -3.95 9.39 14.35
N THR A 184 -4.32 8.42 15.19
CA THR A 184 -5.73 8.13 15.48
C THR A 184 -6.21 8.69 16.82
N SER A 185 -5.29 9.10 17.69
CA SER A 185 -5.65 9.66 18.99
C SER A 185 -6.09 11.12 18.91
N LEU A 186 -6.97 11.57 19.82
CA LEU A 186 -7.48 12.94 19.82
C LEU A 186 -6.35 13.98 19.95
N ASP A 187 -5.44 13.77 20.91
CA ASP A 187 -4.28 14.65 21.17
C ASP A 187 -3.01 14.17 20.44
N GLY A 188 -3.17 13.43 19.35
CA GLY A 188 -2.06 12.86 18.60
C GLY A 188 -1.31 13.93 17.79
N SER A 189 0.00 14.04 17.98
CA SER A 189 0.88 14.88 17.16
C SER A 189 1.81 14.02 16.30
N PRO A 190 1.33 13.45 15.18
CA PRO A 190 2.11 12.48 14.42
C PRO A 190 3.23 13.18 13.64
N THR A 191 4.44 12.66 13.78
CA THR A 191 5.61 13.10 12.98
C THR A 191 5.43 12.73 11.51
N MET A 192 6.19 13.36 10.61
CA MET A 192 6.10 13.07 9.16
C MET A 192 6.40 11.60 8.84
N LEU A 193 7.34 10.98 9.57
CA LEU A 193 7.64 9.56 9.43
C LEU A 193 6.48 8.67 9.88
N GLN A 194 5.81 9.01 10.98
CA GLN A 194 4.62 8.29 11.45
C GLN A 194 3.45 8.44 10.48
N ARG A 195 3.22 9.64 9.93
CA ARG A 195 2.22 9.87 8.87
C ARG A 195 2.50 9.03 7.63
N CYS A 196 3.75 9.00 7.17
CA CYS A 196 4.16 8.18 6.04
C CYS A 196 3.95 6.69 6.32
N ARG A 197 4.33 6.21 7.50
CA ARG A 197 4.11 4.81 7.92
C ARG A 197 2.63 4.46 7.99
N TYR A 198 1.80 5.36 8.54
CA TYR A 198 0.35 5.21 8.57
C TYR A 198 -0.23 5.14 7.15
N TRP A 199 0.20 6.04 6.25
CA TRP A 199 -0.24 6.04 4.86
C TRP A 199 0.27 4.83 4.05
N TRP A 200 1.44 4.30 4.38
CA TRP A 200 1.92 3.06 3.76
C TRP A 200 1.11 1.85 4.21
N LEU A 201 0.75 1.78 5.50
CA LEU A 201 -0.17 0.79 6.04
C LEU A 201 -1.56 0.94 5.38
N HIS A 202 -2.01 2.20 5.30
CA HIS A 202 -2.94 2.82 4.35
C HIS A 202 -3.18 2.11 3.01
N LEU A 203 -2.08 1.91 2.31
CA LEU A 203 -2.10 1.52 0.92
C LEU A 203 -1.95 0.00 0.77
N THR A 204 -1.06 -0.58 1.56
CA THR A 204 -0.59 -1.97 1.38
C THR A 204 -1.43 -3.03 2.08
N LYS A 205 -2.08 -2.71 3.21
CA LYS A 205 -2.71 -3.71 4.08
C LYS A 205 -4.22 -3.82 3.87
N GLN A 206 -4.74 -5.00 4.19
CA GLN A 206 -6.18 -5.24 4.23
C GLN A 206 -6.78 -4.55 5.46
N ARG A 207 -8.00 -4.03 5.29
CA ARG A 207 -8.74 -3.33 6.35
C ARG A 207 -10.12 -3.90 6.49
N THR A 208 -10.68 -3.75 7.68
CA THR A 208 -12.12 -3.87 7.89
C THR A 208 -12.71 -2.49 8.14
N ILE A 209 -13.80 -2.18 7.43
CA ILE A 209 -14.61 -0.98 7.65
C ILE A 209 -16.02 -1.47 7.92
N GLY A 210 -16.57 -1.19 9.11
CA GLY A 210 -17.89 -1.67 9.51
C GLY A 210 -18.02 -3.20 9.51
N GLY A 211 -16.96 -3.92 9.88
CA GLY A 211 -16.93 -5.39 9.89
C GLY A 211 -16.73 -6.06 8.53
N VAL A 212 -16.75 -5.31 7.43
CA VAL A 212 -16.51 -5.85 6.09
C VAL A 212 -15.05 -5.75 5.71
N VAL A 213 -14.44 -6.87 5.33
CA VAL A 213 -13.05 -6.93 4.83
C VAL A 213 -12.98 -6.27 3.45
N ARG A 214 -12.22 -5.18 3.33
CA ARG A 214 -11.93 -4.53 2.05
C ARG A 214 -10.60 -5.03 1.48
N PRO A 215 -10.52 -5.22 0.15
CA PRO A 215 -9.28 -5.60 -0.52
C PRO A 215 -8.23 -4.49 -0.41
N ARG A 216 -6.96 -4.84 -0.69
CA ARG A 216 -5.83 -3.91 -0.61
C ARG A 216 -5.98 -2.82 -1.66
N GLN A 217 -5.81 -1.55 -1.27
CA GLN A 217 -5.95 -0.43 -2.21
C GLN A 217 -4.96 -0.52 -3.37
N ILE A 218 -3.74 -0.98 -3.14
CA ILE A 218 -2.75 -1.21 -4.22
C ILE A 218 -3.29 -2.17 -5.27
N GLN A 219 -3.98 -3.24 -4.89
CA GLN A 219 -4.51 -4.21 -5.85
C GLN A 219 -5.61 -3.57 -6.70
N VAL A 220 -6.44 -2.71 -6.10
CA VAL A 220 -7.46 -1.95 -6.83
C VAL A 220 -6.83 -0.96 -7.80
N ILE A 221 -5.81 -0.20 -7.36
CA ILE A 221 -5.09 0.76 -8.20
C ILE A 221 -4.35 0.04 -9.34
N ALA A 222 -3.62 -1.02 -9.05
CA ALA A 222 -2.91 -1.82 -10.04
C ALA A 222 -3.87 -2.45 -11.05
N GLY A 223 -5.01 -2.95 -10.61
CA GLY A 223 -6.06 -3.48 -11.49
C GLY A 223 -6.61 -2.41 -12.44
N LYS A 224 -6.86 -1.19 -11.94
CA LYS A 224 -7.29 -0.06 -12.78
C LYS A 224 -6.21 0.38 -13.77
N LEU A 225 -4.96 0.45 -13.33
CA LEU A 225 -3.83 0.81 -14.20
C LEU A 225 -3.63 -0.24 -15.30
N LEU A 226 -3.67 -1.52 -14.95
CA LEU A 226 -3.56 -2.62 -15.91
C LEU A 226 -4.73 -2.59 -16.91
N LEU A 227 -5.95 -2.33 -16.44
CA LEU A 227 -7.10 -2.15 -17.31
C LEU A 227 -6.91 -0.96 -18.25
N TRP A 228 -6.43 0.18 -17.75
CA TRP A 228 -6.14 1.35 -18.57
C TRP A 228 -5.07 1.05 -19.64
N VAL A 229 -3.94 0.44 -19.26
CA VAL A 229 -2.91 -0.01 -20.20
C VAL A 229 -3.48 -0.96 -21.24
N ALA A 230 -4.34 -1.89 -20.84
CA ALA A 230 -5.01 -2.81 -21.76
C ALA A 230 -5.93 -2.07 -22.74
N THR A 231 -6.68 -1.06 -22.30
CA THR A 231 -7.53 -0.26 -23.20
C THR A 231 -6.73 0.54 -24.22
N VAL A 232 -5.59 1.12 -23.81
CA VAL A 232 -4.69 1.85 -24.71
C VAL A 232 -4.04 0.88 -25.71
N ALA A 233 -3.56 -0.27 -25.24
CA ALA A 233 -2.97 -1.30 -26.09
C ALA A 233 -3.99 -1.86 -27.10
N PHE A 234 -5.23 -2.12 -26.67
CA PHE A 234 -6.29 -2.64 -27.53
C PHE A 234 -6.69 -1.61 -28.59
N SER A 235 -6.75 -0.32 -28.25
CA SER A 235 -6.95 0.77 -29.22
C SER A 235 -5.84 0.80 -30.28
N GLY A 236 -4.57 0.68 -29.85
CA GLY A 236 -3.44 0.60 -30.77
C GLY A 236 -3.48 -0.62 -31.68
N ILE A 237 -3.82 -1.80 -31.15
CA ILE A 237 -3.98 -3.04 -31.93
C ILE A 237 -5.15 -2.91 -32.92
N ALA A 238 -6.27 -2.33 -32.50
CA ALA A 238 -7.41 -2.09 -33.37
C ALA A 238 -7.05 -1.16 -34.53
N LEU A 239 -6.36 -0.05 -34.25
CA LEU A 239 -5.86 0.87 -35.29
C LEU A 239 -4.89 0.17 -36.25
N PHE A 240 -3.94 -0.60 -35.71
CA PHE A 240 -3.00 -1.37 -36.53
C PHE A 240 -3.71 -2.37 -37.45
N LEU A 241 -4.73 -3.06 -36.94
CA LEU A 241 -5.53 -4.00 -37.73
C LEU A 241 -6.37 -3.29 -38.79
N ILE A 242 -6.95 -2.12 -38.49
CA ILE A 242 -7.69 -1.31 -39.46
C ILE A 242 -6.76 -0.86 -40.58
N GLN A 243 -5.62 -0.25 -40.25
CA GLN A 243 -4.61 0.19 -41.22
C GLN A 243 -4.09 -0.96 -42.09
N ARG A 244 -3.91 -2.14 -41.50
CA ARG A 244 -3.44 -3.32 -42.23
C ARG A 244 -4.52 -3.93 -43.12
N ARG A 245 -5.77 -3.97 -42.66
CA ARG A 245 -6.87 -4.59 -43.40
C ARG A 245 -7.31 -3.70 -44.56
N TRP A 246 -7.39 -2.40 -44.29
CA TRP A 246 -7.79 -1.36 -45.22
C TRP A 246 -6.62 -0.41 -45.34
N PRO A 247 -5.52 -0.82 -46.02
CA PRO A 247 -4.52 0.15 -46.42
C PRO A 247 -5.29 1.17 -47.25
N GLU A 248 -5.42 2.37 -46.70
CA GLU A 248 -5.97 3.48 -47.46
C GLU A 248 -5.17 3.49 -48.76
N LYS A 249 -5.86 3.33 -49.90
CA LYS A 249 -5.24 3.63 -51.18
C LYS A 249 -4.95 5.10 -51.08
N ASP A 250 -3.74 5.40 -50.64
CA ASP A 250 -3.12 6.69 -50.58
C ASP A 250 -3.20 7.30 -51.99
N ALA A 251 -4.35 7.86 -52.34
CA ALA A 251 -4.54 8.66 -53.54
C ALA A 251 -3.91 10.05 -53.31
N VAL A 252 -3.77 10.44 -52.05
CA VAL A 252 -3.17 11.71 -51.62
C VAL A 252 -1.65 11.65 -51.70
N THR A 253 -1.00 10.56 -51.28
CA THR A 253 0.47 10.44 -51.26
C THR A 253 1.15 10.64 -52.63
N PRO A 254 0.66 10.08 -53.76
CA PRO A 254 1.23 10.36 -55.08
C PRO A 254 0.88 11.77 -55.58
N ALA A 255 -0.30 12.31 -55.27
CA ALA A 255 -0.68 13.67 -55.65
C ALA A 255 0.13 14.72 -54.89
N LEU A 256 0.43 14.46 -53.62
CA LEU A 256 1.25 15.31 -52.76
C LEU A 256 2.73 15.23 -53.16
N LEU A 257 3.23 14.04 -53.52
CA LEU A 257 4.55 13.86 -54.14
C LEU A 257 4.66 14.56 -55.50
N GLN A 258 3.62 14.50 -56.34
CA GLN A 258 3.60 15.23 -57.61
C GLN A 258 3.54 16.74 -57.41
N ALA A 259 2.74 17.22 -56.46
CA ALA A 259 2.65 18.65 -56.13
C ALA A 259 3.97 19.19 -55.57
N SER A 260 4.65 18.43 -54.70
CA SER A 260 5.96 18.83 -54.17
C SER A 260 7.04 18.85 -55.25
N GLN A 261 7.06 17.85 -56.15
CA GLN A 261 7.97 17.82 -57.30
C GLN A 261 7.70 18.96 -58.29
N ALA A 262 6.43 19.28 -58.56
CA ALA A 262 6.06 20.39 -59.42
C ALA A 262 6.46 21.75 -58.83
N ALA A 263 6.35 21.92 -57.51
CA ALA A 263 6.82 23.11 -56.81
C ALA A 263 8.35 23.27 -56.90
N GLN A 264 9.11 22.17 -56.73
CA GLN A 264 10.57 22.18 -56.89
C GLN A 264 10.98 22.56 -58.31
N ARG A 265 10.36 21.99 -59.34
CA ARG A 265 10.66 22.35 -60.76
C ARG A 265 10.39 23.82 -61.06
N LYS A 266 9.32 24.40 -60.49
CA LYS A 266 9.05 25.84 -60.64
C LYS A 266 10.15 26.69 -59.99
N SER A 267 10.62 26.31 -58.81
CA SER A 267 11.71 27.03 -58.14
C SER A 267 13.04 26.95 -58.91
N GLU A 268 13.37 25.78 -59.47
CA GLU A 268 14.56 25.60 -60.32
C GLU A 268 14.46 26.39 -61.63
N ALA A 269 13.28 26.42 -62.26
CA ALA A 269 13.06 27.22 -63.46
C ALA A 269 13.21 28.73 -63.16
N GLN A 270 12.71 29.21 -62.02
CA GLN A 270 12.90 30.59 -61.60
C GLN A 270 14.38 30.93 -61.37
N LEU A 271 15.15 30.03 -60.76
CA LEU A 271 16.59 30.21 -60.57
C LEU A 271 17.33 30.30 -61.91
N ARG A 272 17.02 29.44 -62.88
CA ARG A 272 17.62 29.51 -64.22
C ARG A 272 17.30 30.80 -64.96
N VAL A 273 16.08 31.32 -64.82
CA VAL A 273 15.71 32.63 -65.40
C VAL A 273 16.52 33.75 -64.75
N LEU A 274 16.69 33.71 -63.43
CA LEU A 274 17.53 34.70 -62.73
C LEU A 274 19.00 34.60 -63.14
N GLU A 275 19.53 33.39 -63.35
CA GLU A 275 20.88 33.18 -63.89
C GLU A 275 21.02 33.73 -65.31
N GLN A 276 20.06 33.48 -66.20
CA GLN A 276 20.06 34.07 -67.55
C GLN A 276 19.99 35.61 -67.51
N ILE A 277 19.17 36.18 -66.62
CA ILE A 277 19.11 37.65 -66.43
C ILE A 277 20.46 38.16 -65.93
N ARG A 278 21.09 37.46 -64.98
CA ARG A 278 22.43 37.81 -64.50
C ARG A 278 23.47 37.76 -65.61
N ASP A 279 23.48 36.72 -66.42
CA ASP A 279 24.46 36.53 -67.50
C ASP A 279 24.24 37.54 -68.64
N THR A 280 22.99 37.84 -68.98
CA THR A 280 22.66 38.92 -69.93
C THR A 280 23.04 40.30 -69.40
N MET A 281 22.82 40.60 -68.12
CA MET A 281 23.31 41.83 -67.50
C MET A 281 24.84 41.89 -67.47
N ALA A 282 25.52 40.76 -67.25
CA ALA A 282 26.98 40.67 -67.31
C ALA A 282 27.50 40.88 -68.75
N ALA A 283 26.82 40.37 -69.76
CA ALA A 283 27.15 40.55 -71.17
C ALA A 283 26.85 41.98 -71.68
N SER A 284 25.83 42.65 -71.12
CA SER A 284 25.49 44.04 -71.45
C SER A 284 26.20 45.07 -70.57
N ALA A 285 27.06 44.65 -69.65
CA ALA A 285 27.80 45.57 -68.79
C ALA A 285 28.81 46.35 -69.66
N PRO A 286 28.63 47.67 -69.86
CA PRO A 286 29.64 48.48 -70.54
C PRO A 286 30.92 48.43 -69.72
N THR A 287 32.05 48.21 -70.40
CA THR A 287 33.41 48.24 -69.85
C THR A 287 33.63 49.53 -69.06
N ARG A 288 33.33 49.48 -67.76
CA ARG A 288 33.41 50.65 -66.88
C ARG A 288 34.80 50.70 -66.30
N ALA A 289 35.44 51.82 -66.58
CA ALA A 289 36.78 52.19 -66.15
C ALA A 289 37.03 51.90 -64.65
N THR A 290 38.25 51.45 -64.43
CA THR A 290 38.97 51.25 -63.18
C THR A 290 38.57 52.24 -62.07
N PRO A 291 38.06 51.76 -60.92
CA PRO A 291 38.02 52.54 -59.69
C PRO A 291 39.25 52.28 -58.82
N SER A 292 39.78 53.40 -58.35
CA SER A 292 40.88 53.61 -57.40
C SER A 292 40.67 52.94 -56.03
N ALA A 293 41.79 52.42 -55.51
CA ALA A 293 42.24 52.31 -54.11
C ALA A 293 41.22 51.99 -52.98
N PRO A 294 41.49 50.96 -52.15
CA PRO A 294 40.62 50.57 -51.03
C PRO A 294 40.76 51.51 -49.83
N VAL A 295 39.62 52.06 -49.39
CA VAL A 295 39.49 52.70 -48.06
C VAL A 295 39.31 51.61 -47.01
N LYS A 296 40.30 51.52 -46.13
CA LYS A 296 40.36 50.64 -44.97
C LYS A 296 39.40 51.19 -43.91
N VAL A 297 38.29 50.49 -43.64
CA VAL A 297 37.44 50.76 -42.46
C VAL A 297 37.39 49.52 -41.58
N SER A 298 37.77 49.77 -40.33
CA SER A 298 38.00 48.86 -39.22
C SER A 298 36.73 48.57 -38.40
N SER A 299 36.65 47.33 -37.87
CA SER A 299 35.98 46.91 -36.62
C SER A 299 34.45 47.03 -36.53
N PRO A 300 33.78 46.49 -35.49
CA PRO A 300 34.20 45.57 -34.40
C PRO A 300 33.30 44.30 -34.33
N GLY A 301 33.73 43.19 -33.75
CA GLY A 301 33.63 42.95 -32.30
C GLY A 301 32.37 42.14 -31.96
N ALA A 302 32.56 40.82 -31.82
CA ALA A 302 31.57 39.91 -31.26
C ALA A 302 31.55 39.99 -29.73
N PRO A 303 30.40 39.78 -29.08
CA PRO A 303 30.36 39.30 -27.71
C PRO A 303 29.80 37.88 -27.58
N ALA A 304 30.54 37.11 -26.79
CA ALA A 304 30.20 36.04 -25.85
C ALA A 304 28.71 35.80 -25.59
N GLU A 305 28.26 34.54 -25.66
CA GLU A 305 28.20 33.61 -24.51
C GLU A 305 27.43 34.19 -23.31
N ASP A 306 26.26 33.61 -23.04
CA ASP A 306 25.94 33.21 -21.67
C ASP A 306 24.89 32.10 -21.68
N GLY A 307 25.21 31.04 -20.94
CA GLY A 307 24.33 29.91 -20.69
C GLY A 307 23.42 30.14 -19.49
N LYS A 308 22.29 29.42 -19.49
CA LYS A 308 21.56 28.98 -18.32
C LYS A 308 20.79 27.71 -18.67
#